data_AF-A0A257Z1I1-F1
#
_entry.id   AF-A0A257Z1I1-F1
#
_cell.length_a   1.000
_cell.length_b   1.000
_cell.length_c   1.000
_cell.angle_alpha   90.00
_cell.angle_beta   90.00
_cell.angle_gamma   90.00
#
_symmetry.space_group_name_H-M   'P 1'
#
loop_
_entity.id
_entity.type
_entity.pdbx_description
1 polymer ?
#
loop_
_entity_poly.entity_id
_entity_poly.type
_entity_poly.pdbx_seq_one_letter_code
_entity_poly.pdbx_strand_id
1 'polypeptide(L)'
;MRGNPRADWTINDIKRVCNQIGLTCASPTRGSHYVVSGPLCEGALTIPFRRPIKPIYIKNFVNLAEMHIQKASETENAQNGKEGR
;
A
#
# COMPACT_ATOMS: atom_id res chain seq x y z
N MET A 1 -9.39 9.14 -0.83
CA MET A 1 -8.35 9.50 -1.84
C MET A 1 -8.80 9.03 -3.23
N ARG A 2 -9.93 9.54 -3.76
CA ARG A 2 -10.60 8.99 -4.97
C ARG A 2 -10.69 9.93 -6.17
N GLY A 3 -10.23 11.18 -6.06
CA GLY A 3 -10.23 12.13 -7.16
C GLY A 3 -9.00 11.91 -8.05
N ASN A 4 -9.20 11.30 -9.23
CA ASN A 4 -8.26 11.16 -10.34
C ASN A 4 -6.77 11.33 -9.96
N PRO A 5 -6.05 10.27 -9.53
CA PRO A 5 -4.64 10.40 -9.20
C PRO A 5 -3.93 10.94 -10.44
N ARG A 6 -3.40 12.16 -10.32
CA ARG A 6 -2.54 12.75 -11.35
C ARG A 6 -1.45 11.72 -11.61
N ALA A 7 -1.07 11.55 -12.88
CA ALA A 7 -0.06 10.58 -13.28
C ALA A 7 1.37 11.03 -12.85
N ASP A 8 1.47 11.84 -11.80
CA ASP A 8 2.68 12.46 -11.26
C ASP A 8 3.24 11.68 -10.05
N TRP A 9 2.56 10.62 -9.60
CA TRP A 9 3.06 9.81 -8.50
C TRP A 9 4.40 9.15 -8.87
N THR A 10 5.36 9.31 -7.98
CA THR A 10 6.66 8.68 -8.04
C THR A 10 6.71 7.49 -7.09
N ILE A 11 7.73 6.64 -7.23
CA ILE A 11 7.95 5.56 -6.26
C ILE A 11 8.23 6.10 -4.84
N ASN A 12 8.72 7.32 -4.73
CA ASN A 12 8.96 7.95 -3.44
C ASN A 12 7.65 8.29 -2.72
N ASP A 13 6.62 8.71 -3.47
CA ASP A 13 5.28 8.96 -2.92
C ASP A 13 4.65 7.66 -2.43
N ILE A 14 4.80 6.57 -3.20
CA ILE A 14 4.38 5.23 -2.79
C ILE A 14 5.06 4.81 -1.48
N LYS A 15 6.39 4.97 -1.38
CA LYS A 15 7.15 4.64 -0.15
C LYS A 15 6.67 5.44 1.05
N ARG A 16 6.42 6.74 0.88
CA ARG A 16 5.92 7.61 1.95
C ARG A 16 4.57 7.11 2.48
N VAL A 17 3.63 6.81 1.59
CA VAL A 17 2.32 6.28 1.99
C VAL A 17 2.49 4.93 2.68
N CYS A 18 3.31 4.03 2.13
CA CYS A 18 3.56 2.72 2.75
C CYS A 18 4.05 2.86 4.19
N ASN A 19 5.05 3.72 4.43
CA ASN A 19 5.58 3.97 5.76
C ASN A 19 4.55 4.57 6.73
N GLN A 20 3.61 5.39 6.24
CA GLN A 20 2.58 6.01 7.08
C GLN A 20 1.53 5.00 7.56
N ILE A 21 1.20 4.01 6.74
CA ILE A 21 0.12 3.06 7.05
C ILE A 21 0.61 1.67 7.47
N GLY A 22 1.93 1.45 7.53
CA GLY A 22 2.50 0.16 7.93
C GLY A 22 2.62 -0.88 6.81
N LEU A 23 2.55 -0.46 5.54
CA LEU A 23 2.91 -1.32 4.41
C LEU A 23 4.43 -1.31 4.17
N THR A 24 4.94 -2.41 3.63
CA THR A 24 6.34 -2.56 3.23
C THR A 24 6.47 -2.33 1.73
N CYS A 25 7.32 -1.37 1.33
CA CYS A 25 7.70 -1.15 -0.05
C CYS A 25 9.16 -1.61 -0.27
N ALA A 26 9.33 -2.83 -0.75
CA ALA A 26 10.63 -3.41 -0.99
C ALA A 26 11.20 -2.96 -2.34
N SER A 27 12.46 -2.50 -2.33
CA SER A 27 13.21 -2.24 -3.56
C SER A 27 13.53 -3.54 -4.28
N PRO A 28 13.55 -3.53 -5.63
CA PRO A 28 13.96 -4.71 -6.38
C PRO A 28 15.38 -5.12 -6.04
N THR A 29 15.61 -6.40 -5.78
CA THR A 29 16.95 -6.99 -5.73
C THR A 29 17.58 -7.03 -7.13
N ARG A 30 16.75 -7.24 -8.17
CA ARG A 30 17.07 -7.09 -9.61
C ARG A 30 15.82 -6.58 -10.34
N GLY A 31 15.99 -5.67 -11.30
CA GLY A 31 14.91 -5.21 -12.19
C GLY A 31 14.39 -3.79 -11.92
N SER A 32 13.26 -3.45 -12.55
CA SER A 32 12.68 -2.09 -12.54
C SER A 32 11.38 -1.96 -11.75
N HIS A 33 11.00 -2.99 -10.98
CA HIS A 33 9.72 -3.06 -10.30
C HIS A 33 9.90 -3.11 -8.78
N TYR A 34 9.16 -2.29 -8.07
CA TYR A 34 9.05 -2.36 -6.61
C TYR A 34 7.93 -3.30 -6.22
N VAL A 35 8.06 -3.92 -5.05
CA VAL A 35 7.04 -4.80 -4.50
C VAL A 35 6.47 -4.17 -3.23
N VAL A 36 5.16 -3.96 -3.21
CA VAL A 36 4.43 -3.51 -2.03
C VAL A 36 3.68 -4.67 -1.42
N SER A 37 3.90 -4.93 -0.14
CA SER A 37 3.21 -5.98 0.62
C SER A 37 2.90 -5.51 2.03
N GLY A 38 1.98 -6.19 2.71
CA GLY A 38 1.62 -5.87 4.09
C GLY A 38 1.16 -7.13 4.83
N PRO A 39 1.30 -7.16 6.17
CA PRO A 39 0.94 -8.33 6.97
C PRO A 39 -0.56 -8.68 6.91
N LEU A 40 -1.40 -7.69 6.60
CA LEU A 40 -2.86 -7.83 6.53
C LEU A 40 -3.39 -8.01 5.10
N CYS A 41 -2.52 -7.89 4.09
CA CYS A 41 -2.90 -7.98 2.69
C CYS A 41 -2.58 -9.38 2.13
N GLU A 42 -3.57 -10.03 1.53
CA GLU A 42 -3.36 -11.28 0.80
C GLU A 42 -2.78 -10.97 -0.58
N GLY A 43 -1.46 -10.83 -0.64
CA GLY A 43 -0.71 -10.65 -1.88
C GLY A 43 0.29 -9.51 -1.85
N ALA A 44 0.97 -9.33 -2.99
CA ALA A 44 1.93 -8.27 -3.20
C ALA A 44 1.66 -7.54 -4.52
N LEU A 45 1.72 -6.21 -4.50
CA LEU A 45 1.54 -5.37 -5.67
C LEU A 45 2.90 -5.00 -6.27
N THR A 46 3.09 -5.32 -7.53
CA THR A 46 4.30 -4.98 -8.29
C THR A 46 4.10 -3.66 -9.04
N ILE A 47 4.93 -2.65 -8.75
CA ILE A 47 4.82 -1.30 -9.31
C ILE A 47 6.07 -0.97 -10.13
N PRO A 48 5.94 -0.62 -11.42
CA PRO A 48 7.07 -0.17 -12.24
C PRO A 48 7.50 1.25 -11.83
N PHE A 49 8.82 1.48 -11.70
CA PHE A 49 9.35 2.80 -11.29
C PHE A 49 9.93 3.64 -12.45
N ARG A 50 10.20 3.04 -13.62
CA ARG A 50 10.80 3.74 -14.75
C ARG A 50 9.71 4.56 -15.49
N ARG A 51 9.76 5.89 -15.32
CA ARG A 51 8.79 6.93 -15.79
C ARG A 51 7.60 7.12 -14.84
N PRO A 52 6.82 8.22 -14.96
CA PRO A 52 5.72 8.47 -14.03
C PRO A 52 4.81 7.24 -13.96
N ILE A 53 4.43 6.85 -12.73
CA ILE A 53 3.69 5.61 -12.50
C ILE A 53 2.36 5.72 -13.23
N LYS A 54 2.05 4.76 -14.10
CA LYS A 54 0.79 4.82 -14.84
C LYS A 54 -0.39 4.82 -13.86
N PRO A 55 -1.47 5.60 -14.13
CA PRO A 55 -2.61 5.71 -13.23
C PRO A 55 -3.23 4.38 -12.79
N ILE A 56 -3.19 3.35 -13.62
CA ILE A 56 -3.68 2.01 -13.26
C ILE A 56 -2.94 1.41 -12.06
N TYR A 57 -1.62 1.58 -11.96
CA TYR A 57 -0.85 1.10 -10.81
C TYR A 57 -1.11 1.93 -9.56
N ILE A 58 -1.35 3.24 -9.72
CA ILE A 58 -1.75 4.11 -8.60
C ILE A 58 -3.11 3.67 -8.06
N LYS A 59 -4.09 3.39 -8.94
CA LYS A 59 -5.41 2.88 -8.53
C LYS A 59 -5.30 1.55 -7.79
N ASN A 60 -4.52 0.61 -8.32
CA ASN A 60 -4.28 -0.68 -7.65
C ASN A 60 -3.62 -0.51 -6.29
N PHE A 61 -2.66 0.42 -6.17
CA PHE A 61 -2.02 0.75 -4.91
C PHE A 61 -3.00 1.37 -3.91
N VAL A 62 -3.83 2.33 -4.32
CA VAL A 62 -4.85 2.92 -3.46
C VAL A 62 -5.83 1.86 -2.97
N ASN A 63 -6.27 0.94 -3.83
CA ASN A 63 -7.14 -0.15 -3.42
C ASN A 63 -6.49 -1.06 -2.37
N LEU A 64 -5.21 -1.41 -2.56
CA LEU A 64 -4.44 -2.16 -1.56
C LEU A 64 -4.33 -1.40 -0.23
N ALA A 65 -4.07 -0.09 -0.27
CA ALA A 65 -3.97 0.76 0.90
C ALA A 65 -5.31 0.88 1.64
N GLU A 66 -6.43 1.10 0.93
CA GLU A 66 -7.77 1.13 1.53
C GLU A 66 -8.09 -0.20 2.24
N MET A 67 -7.81 -1.34 1.59
CA MET A 67 -7.99 -2.66 2.20
C MET A 67 -7.11 -2.86 3.45
N HIS A 68 -5.87 -2.40 3.42
CA HIS A 68 -4.94 -2.51 4.55
C HIS A 68 -5.44 -1.71 5.75
N ILE A 69 -5.85 -0.46 5.54
CA ILE A 69 -6.40 0.42 6.59
C ILE A 69 -7.66 -0.21 7.21
N GLN A 70 -8.55 -0.74 6.38
CA GLN A 70 -9.78 -1.38 6.84
C GLN A 70 -9.47 -2.59 7.74
N LYS A 71 -8.59 -3.50 7.29
CA LYS A 71 -8.19 -4.67 8.09
C LYS A 71 -7.40 -4.32 9.35
N ALA A 72 -6.60 -3.25 9.31
CA ALA A 72 -5.88 -2.75 10.48
C ALA A 72 -6.86 -2.30 11.56
N SER A 73 -7.91 -1.56 11.17
CA SER A 73 -8.97 -1.15 12.11
C SER A 73 -9.76 -2.33 12.69
N GLU A 74 -10.00 -3.38 11.90
CA GLU A 74 -10.67 -4.59 12.38
C GLU A 74 -9.80 -5.38 13.37
N THR A 75 -8.49 -5.44 13.13
CA THR A 75 -7.53 -6.11 14.01
C THR A 75 -7.41 -5.39 15.35
N GLU A 76 -7.37 -4.05 15.34
CA GLU A 76 -7.33 -3.21 16.54
C GLU A 76 -8.60 -3.36 17.40
N ASN A 77 -9.79 -3.34 16.76
CA ASN A 77 -11.06 -3.55 17.45
C ASN A 77 -11.19 -4.97 18.03
N ALA A 78 -10.65 -5.99 17.35
CA ALA A 78 -10.66 -7.36 17.85
C ALA A 78 -9.72 -7.58 19.05
N GLN A 79 -8.68 -6.76 19.20
CA GLN A 79 -7.75 -6.81 20.34
C GLN A 79 -8.33 -6.08 21.57
N ASN A 80 -8.97 -4.92 21.41
CA ASN A 80 -9.60 -4.18 22.51
C ASN A 80 -10.85 -4.87 23.11
N GLY A 81 -11.46 -5.83 22.41
CA GLY A 81 -12.61 -6.58 22.92
C GLY A 81 -12.29 -7.73 23.88
N LYS A 82 -11.01 -8.03 24.15
CA LYS A 82 -10.59 -9.21 24.94
C LYS A 82 -10.15 -8.91 26.38
N GLU A 83 -10.08 -7.66 26.80
CA GLU A 83 -9.56 -7.28 28.13
C GLU A 83 -10.66 -6.90 29.15
N GLY A 84 -11.91 -7.30 28.88
CA GLY A 84 -13.08 -6.95 29.69
C GLY A 84 -13.90 -8.13 30.19
N ARG A 85 -13.27 -9.21 30.67
CA ARG A 85 -14.01 -10.29 31.36
C ARG A 85 -13.23 -10.91 32.51
#